data_AF-A0A7S0REH6-F1
#
_entry.id   AF-A0A7S0REH6-F1
#
_cell.length_a   1.000
_cell.length_b   1.000
_cell.length_c   1.000
_cell.angle_alpha   90.00
_cell.angle_beta   90.00
_cell.angle_gamma   90.00
#
_symmetry.space_group_name_H-M   'P 1'
#
loop_
_entity.id
_entity.type
_entity.pdbx_description
1 polymer ?
#
loop_
_entity_poly.entity_id
_entity_poly.type
_entity_poly.pdbx_seq_one_letter_code
_entity_poly.pdbx_strand_id
1 'polypeptide(L)'
;SLGGNCRTTMVATITCDDQQLDESISTCHFARRVAMVKNVVAMNEEVDPAAIIRRLRQEIRDLREEVRMLKGGQEDRGPLTPDEIRRLQEQIEAYCADNGPDANLNLGGSMLFIRAAFDVFKKIVRAGGLMGPGGAIMKLGGGGGAGGGKDGGGGE
;
A
#
# COMPACT_ATOMS: atom_id res chain seq x y z
N SER A 1 27.64 12.18 28.79
CA SER A 1 26.73 11.22 28.12
C SER A 1 25.86 10.51 29.14
N LEU A 2 24.74 11.11 29.51
CA LEU A 2 23.74 10.47 30.40
C LEU A 2 22.57 10.10 29.49
N GLY A 3 22.47 8.81 29.14
CA GLY A 3 21.59 8.29 28.10
C GLY A 3 22.35 7.91 26.82
N GLY A 4 22.08 6.69 26.33
CA GLY A 4 22.64 6.13 25.09
C GLY A 4 23.49 4.86 25.29
N ASN A 5 24.08 4.37 24.20
CA ASN A 5 24.98 3.21 24.19
C ASN A 5 26.38 3.57 24.71
N CYS A 6 26.49 3.85 26.01
CA CYS A 6 27.74 4.28 26.63
C CYS A 6 27.83 3.81 28.10
N ARG A 7 29.02 3.30 28.49
CA ARG A 7 29.35 3.04 29.89
C ARG A 7 29.83 4.34 30.53
N THR A 8 29.00 4.91 31.40
CA THR A 8 29.27 6.19 32.04
C THR A 8 29.67 5.99 33.50
N THR A 9 30.78 6.61 33.90
CA THR A 9 31.23 6.68 35.30
C THR A 9 31.24 8.14 35.74
N MET A 10 30.69 8.41 36.92
CA MET A 10 30.76 9.73 37.55
C MET A 10 31.73 9.67 38.74
N VAL A 11 32.64 10.64 38.81
CA VAL A 11 33.52 10.85 39.98
C VAL A 11 33.07 12.13 40.66
N ALA A 12 32.67 12.02 41.93
CA ALA A 12 32.26 13.16 42.75
C ALA A 12 33.37 13.49 43.74
N THR A 13 33.94 14.69 43.62
CA THR A 13 34.95 15.21 44.56
C THR A 13 34.25 16.09 45.60
N ILE A 14 34.52 15.83 46.88
CA ILE A 14 33.91 16.55 48.01
C ILE A 14 34.99 17.10 48.95
N THR A 15 34.60 18.06 49.78
CA THR A 15 35.45 18.67 50.81
C THR A 15 34.86 18.40 52.20
N CYS A 16 35.71 18.30 53.21
CA CYS A 16 35.31 18.07 54.61
C CYS A 16 35.33 19.37 55.44
N ASP A 17 35.47 20.53 54.81
CA ASP A 17 35.42 21.82 55.50
C ASP A 17 33.98 22.14 55.94
N ASP A 18 33.83 22.54 57.21
CA ASP A 18 32.55 22.87 57.84
C ASP A 18 31.79 23.96 57.06
N GLN A 19 32.52 24.91 56.46
CA GLN A 19 31.93 25.99 55.67
C GLN A 19 31.30 25.52 54.35
N GLN A 20 31.64 24.31 53.88
CA GLN A 20 31.26 23.78 52.57
C GLN A 20 30.51 22.44 52.66
N LEU A 21 30.06 22.07 53.85
CA LEU A 21 29.31 20.82 54.07
C LEU A 21 28.03 20.77 53.25
N ASP A 22 27.28 21.88 53.17
CA ASP A 22 26.02 21.94 52.42
C ASP A 22 26.20 21.67 50.91
N GLU A 23 27.29 22.18 50.33
CA GLU A 23 27.64 21.94 48.92
C GLU A 23 28.13 20.49 48.71
N SER A 24 28.87 19.94 49.67
CA SER A 24 29.31 18.54 49.64
C SER A 24 28.13 17.57 49.75
N ILE A 25 27.13 17.89 50.57
CA ILE A 25 25.86 17.16 50.66
C ILE A 25 25.10 17.26 49.34
N SER A 26 25.01 18.45 48.75
CA SER A 26 24.37 18.67 47.45
C SER A 26 25.05 17.87 46.32
N THR A 27 26.39 17.80 46.33
CA THR A 27 27.19 16.98 45.41
C THR A 27 26.89 15.49 45.58
N CYS A 28 26.81 15.00 46.83
CA CYS A 28 26.44 13.61 47.12
C CYS A 28 25.01 13.28 46.64
N HIS A 29 24.05 14.19 46.85
CA HIS A 29 22.68 14.01 46.36
C HIS A 29 22.61 13.96 44.84
N PHE A 30 23.39 14.80 44.15
CA PHE A 30 23.47 14.76 42.70
C PHE A 30 24.09 13.44 42.21
N ALA A 31 25.21 13.02 42.81
CA ALA A 31 25.85 11.74 42.48
C ALA A 31 24.91 10.55 42.69
N ARG A 32 24.10 10.58 43.76
CA ARG A 32 23.06 9.57 44.01
C ARG A 32 22.01 9.53 42.91
N ARG A 33 21.56 10.69 42.41
CA ARG A 33 20.63 10.73 41.27
C ARG A 33 21.27 10.15 39.99
N VAL A 34 22.54 10.48 39.73
CA VAL A 34 23.27 9.96 38.57
C VAL A 34 23.48 8.45 38.65
N ALA A 35 23.75 7.90 39.83
CA ALA A 35 23.90 6.46 40.04
C ALA A 35 22.63 5.65 39.72
N MET A 36 21.45 6.29 39.73
CA MET A 36 20.19 5.66 39.35
C MET A 36 19.92 5.68 37.84
N VAL A 37 20.73 6.41 37.06
CA VAL A 37 20.59 6.47 35.59
C VAL A 37 21.03 5.13 35.01
N LYS A 38 20.07 4.42 34.40
CA LYS A 38 20.33 3.14 33.72
C LYS A 38 20.58 3.38 32.24
N ASN A 39 21.76 3.01 31.76
CA ASN A 39 22.06 2.93 30.34
C ASN A 39 21.98 1.47 29.88
N VAL A 40 21.31 1.23 28.75
CA VAL A 40 21.38 -0.05 28.05
C VAL A 40 22.54 0.05 27.07
N VAL A 41 23.56 -0.79 27.27
CA VAL A 41 24.79 -0.76 26.47
C VAL A 41 24.84 -2.03 25.62
N ALA A 42 24.99 -1.86 24.32
CA ALA A 42 25.23 -2.91 23.34
C ALA A 42 26.65 -2.78 22.78
N MET A 43 27.25 -3.88 22.36
CA MET A 43 28.50 -3.79 21.61
C MET A 43 28.20 -3.11 20.28
N ASN A 44 28.98 -2.10 19.91
CA ASN A 44 28.91 -1.53 18.56
C ASN A 44 29.51 -2.56 17.61
N GLU A 45 28.66 -3.35 16.98
CA GLU A 45 29.05 -4.24 15.89
C GLU A 45 29.15 -3.41 14.62
N GLU A 46 30.37 -3.28 14.07
CA GLU A 46 30.54 -2.78 12.71
C GLU A 46 30.21 -3.89 11.73
N VAL A 47 29.04 -3.80 11.12
CA VAL A 47 28.71 -4.63 9.96
C VAL A 47 29.43 -4.03 8.76
N ASP A 48 30.18 -4.88 8.04
CA ASP A 48 30.84 -4.51 6.79
C ASP A 48 29.87 -3.71 5.88
N PRO A 49 30.19 -2.45 5.53
CA PRO A 49 29.34 -1.64 4.66
C PRO A 49 29.02 -2.35 3.35
N ALA A 50 29.94 -3.16 2.82
CA ALA A 50 29.69 -3.94 1.60
C ALA A 50 28.66 -5.06 1.84
N ALA A 51 28.63 -5.67 3.03
CA ALA A 51 27.61 -6.66 3.40
C ALA A 51 26.22 -6.01 3.52
N ILE A 52 26.13 -4.82 4.11
CA ILE A 52 24.89 -4.04 4.18
C ILE A 52 24.41 -3.72 2.76
N ILE A 53 25.28 -3.19 1.90
CA ILE A 53 24.96 -2.86 0.52
C ILE A 53 24.48 -4.10 -0.25
N ARG A 54 25.13 -5.27 -0.07
CA ARG A 54 24.69 -6.53 -0.69
C ARG A 54 23.28 -6.92 -0.24
N ARG A 55 23.01 -6.88 1.07
CA ARG A 55 21.69 -7.20 1.63
C ARG A 55 20.61 -6.24 1.13
N LEU A 56 20.86 -4.94 1.20
CA LEU A 56 19.92 -3.92 0.70
C LEU A 56 19.66 -4.07 -0.80
N ARG A 57 20.69 -4.37 -1.60
CA ARG A 57 20.52 -4.64 -3.03
C ARG A 57 19.68 -5.90 -3.28
N GLN A 58 19.77 -6.92 -2.43
CA GLN A 58 18.91 -8.10 -2.52
C GLN A 58 17.47 -7.75 -2.15
N GLU A 59 17.24 -7.08 -1.03
CA GLU A 59 15.90 -6.65 -0.61
C GLU A 59 15.22 -5.77 -1.68
N ILE A 60 15.96 -4.85 -2.31
CA ILE A 60 15.44 -4.04 -3.43
C ILE A 60 15.04 -4.92 -4.63
N ARG A 61 15.80 -5.97 -4.94
CA ARG A 61 15.45 -6.89 -6.04
C ARG A 61 14.17 -7.65 -5.72
N ASP A 62 14.10 -8.23 -4.52
CA ASP A 62 12.96 -9.04 -4.10
C ASP A 62 11.67 -8.19 -4.08
N LEU A 63 11.74 -6.99 -3.52
CA LEU A 63 10.61 -6.05 -3.50
C LEU A 63 10.20 -5.61 -4.91
N ARG A 64 11.15 -5.37 -5.82
CA ARG A 64 10.83 -5.04 -7.21
C ARG A 64 10.20 -6.22 -7.94
N GLU A 65 10.63 -7.44 -7.65
CA GLU A 65 10.03 -8.64 -8.21
C GLU A 65 8.60 -8.87 -7.70
N GLU A 66 8.37 -8.70 -6.39
CA GLU A 66 7.04 -8.76 -5.80
C GLU A 66 6.12 -7.69 -6.40
N VAL A 67 6.59 -6.44 -6.50
CA VAL A 67 5.85 -5.36 -7.14
C VAL A 67 5.59 -5.67 -8.61
N ARG A 68 6.55 -6.25 -9.33
CA ARG A 68 6.37 -6.67 -10.73
C ARG A 68 5.33 -7.77 -10.86
N MET A 69 5.32 -8.75 -9.96
CA MET A 69 4.32 -9.81 -9.93
C MET A 69 2.93 -9.24 -9.66
N LEU A 70 2.79 -8.36 -8.66
CA LEU A 70 1.53 -7.73 -8.30
C LEU A 70 1.01 -6.75 -9.37
N LYS A 71 1.90 -6.04 -10.07
CA LYS A 71 1.54 -5.08 -11.13
C LYS A 71 1.43 -5.72 -12.53
N GLY A 72 1.64 -7.02 -12.66
CA GLY A 72 1.45 -7.73 -13.93
C GLY A 72 2.58 -7.55 -14.95
N GLY A 73 3.84 -7.62 -14.52
CA GLY A 73 4.99 -7.91 -15.38
C GLY A 73 5.40 -6.84 -16.42
N GLN A 74 4.65 -5.74 -16.58
CA GLN A 74 4.82 -4.77 -17.66
C GLN A 74 5.06 -3.34 -17.15
N GLU A 75 6.09 -3.11 -16.33
CA GLU A 75 6.54 -1.73 -16.05
C GLU A 75 7.42 -1.17 -17.19
N ASP A 76 7.93 -2.01 -18.10
CA ASP A 76 8.79 -1.60 -19.23
C ASP A 76 8.05 -1.48 -20.57
N ARG A 77 6.73 -1.73 -20.57
CA ARG A 77 5.91 -1.52 -21.76
C ARG A 77 5.44 -0.07 -21.74
N GLY A 78 5.68 0.65 -22.83
CA GLY A 78 5.16 2.01 -23.01
C GLY A 78 3.63 2.09 -22.91
N PRO A 79 3.05 3.30 -22.99
CA PRO A 79 1.60 3.47 -22.96
C PRO A 79 0.92 2.60 -24.01
N LEU A 80 -0.32 2.17 -23.73
CA LEU A 80 -1.12 1.37 -24.66
C LEU A 80 -1.18 2.05 -26.03
N THR A 81 -0.94 1.27 -27.07
CA THR A 81 -1.06 1.76 -28.44
C THR A 81 -2.51 2.12 -28.76
N PRO A 82 -2.76 3.05 -29.71
CA PRO A 82 -4.12 3.41 -30.11
C PRO A 82 -4.97 2.20 -30.53
N ASP A 83 -4.35 1.22 -31.19
CA ASP A 83 -5.02 -0.02 -31.61
C ASP A 83 -5.42 -0.90 -30.42
N GLU A 84 -4.58 -1.00 -29.39
CA GLU A 84 -4.92 -1.74 -28.17
C GLU A 84 -6.07 -1.07 -27.42
N ILE A 85 -6.08 0.26 -27.34
CA ILE A 85 -7.17 1.02 -26.73
C ILE A 85 -8.47 0.81 -27.51
N ARG A 86 -8.43 0.79 -28.84
CA ARG A 86 -9.61 0.55 -29.68
C ARG A 86 -10.19 -0.86 -29.46
N ARG A 87 -9.34 -1.89 -29.49
CA ARG A 87 -9.78 -3.27 -29.20
C ARG A 87 -10.37 -3.40 -27.81
N LEU A 88 -9.78 -2.73 -26.82
CA LEU A 88 -10.28 -2.71 -25.45
C LEU A 88 -11.67 -2.06 -25.37
N GLN A 89 -11.90 -0.97 -26.11
CA GLN A 89 -13.22 -0.33 -26.20
C GLN A 89 -14.26 -1.27 -26.81
N GLU A 90 -13.95 -1.91 -27.95
CA GLU A 90 -14.85 -2.86 -28.60
C GLU A 90 -15.21 -4.03 -27.66
N GLN A 91 -14.25 -4.56 -26.91
CA GLN A 91 -14.49 -5.62 -25.93
C GLN A 91 -15.36 -5.18 -24.76
N ILE A 92 -15.14 -3.97 -24.24
CA ILE A 92 -15.94 -3.40 -23.15
C ILE A 92 -17.37 -3.13 -23.61
N GLU A 93 -17.55 -2.59 -24.81
CA GLU A 93 -18.86 -2.32 -25.38
C GLU A 93 -19.63 -3.61 -25.63
N ALA A 94 -18.97 -4.64 -26.18
CA ALA A 94 -19.56 -5.97 -26.36
C ALA A 94 -19.96 -6.60 -25.01
N TYR A 95 -19.09 -6.50 -24.00
CA TYR A 95 -19.38 -6.98 -22.65
C TYR A 95 -20.56 -6.23 -22.01
N CYS A 96 -20.66 -4.92 -22.18
CA CYS A 96 -21.80 -4.16 -21.65
C CYS A 96 -23.10 -4.40 -22.42
N ALA A 97 -23.03 -4.79 -23.70
CA ALA A 97 -24.20 -5.13 -24.51
C ALA A 97 -24.75 -6.53 -24.17
N ASP A 98 -23.88 -7.44 -23.74
CA ASP A 98 -24.24 -8.77 -23.29
C ASP A 98 -24.77 -8.74 -21.84
N ASN A 99 -26.06 -9.03 -21.66
CA ASN A 99 -26.69 -9.12 -20.34
C ASN A 99 -26.75 -10.58 -19.83
N GLY A 100 -26.05 -11.49 -20.47
CA GLY A 100 -25.97 -12.89 -20.07
C GLY A 100 -25.23 -13.08 -18.73
N PRO A 101 -25.63 -14.07 -17.92
CA PRO A 101 -24.95 -14.38 -16.65
C PRO A 101 -23.49 -14.89 -16.83
N ASP A 102 -23.13 -15.31 -18.05
CA ASP A 102 -21.79 -15.81 -18.41
C ASP A 102 -20.91 -14.76 -19.10
N ALA A 103 -21.37 -13.51 -19.23
CA ALA A 103 -20.58 -12.43 -19.81
C ALA A 103 -19.29 -12.24 -18.99
N ASN A 104 -18.13 -12.24 -19.65
CA ASN A 104 -16.84 -12.06 -19.01
C ASN A 104 -15.95 -11.10 -19.81
N LEU A 105 -15.24 -10.23 -19.11
CA LEU A 105 -14.29 -9.27 -19.68
C LEU A 105 -12.87 -9.61 -19.24
N ASN A 106 -12.08 -10.18 -20.15
CA ASN A 106 -10.68 -10.47 -19.91
C ASN A 106 -9.79 -9.28 -20.33
N LEU A 107 -9.38 -8.47 -19.35
CA LEU A 107 -8.52 -7.30 -19.54
C LEU A 107 -7.01 -7.65 -19.56
N GLY A 108 -6.66 -8.92 -19.34
CA GLY A 108 -5.30 -9.32 -19.02
C GLY A 108 -4.86 -8.84 -17.64
N GLY A 109 -3.88 -9.50 -17.03
CA GLY A 109 -3.39 -9.17 -15.68
C GLY A 109 -2.59 -7.85 -15.57
N SER A 110 -2.70 -6.95 -16.54
CA SER A 110 -1.89 -5.73 -16.63
C SER A 110 -2.67 -4.53 -16.08
N MET A 111 -2.08 -3.84 -15.11
CA MET A 111 -2.68 -2.65 -14.49
C MET A 111 -2.96 -1.52 -15.50
N LEU A 112 -2.23 -1.47 -16.61
CA LEU A 112 -2.45 -0.51 -17.70
C LEU A 112 -3.78 -0.75 -18.41
N PHE A 113 -4.08 -2.00 -18.75
CA PHE A 113 -5.36 -2.38 -19.36
C PHE A 113 -6.52 -2.18 -18.39
N ILE A 114 -6.33 -2.53 -17.11
CA ILE A 114 -7.33 -2.30 -16.05
C ILE A 114 -7.66 -0.81 -15.93
N ARG A 115 -6.64 0.06 -15.84
CA ARG A 115 -6.84 1.51 -15.74
C ARG A 115 -7.53 2.09 -16.98
N ALA A 116 -7.08 1.69 -18.17
CA ALA A 116 -7.68 2.14 -19.42
C ALA A 116 -9.14 1.68 -19.55
N ALA A 117 -9.45 0.45 -19.12
CA ALA A 117 -10.82 -0.05 -19.09
C ALA A 117 -11.72 0.80 -18.19
N PHE A 118 -11.26 1.14 -16.97
CA PHE A 118 -12.01 2.01 -16.07
C PHE A 118 -12.26 3.41 -16.67
N ASP A 119 -11.32 3.96 -17.42
CA ASP A 119 -11.53 5.23 -18.12
C ASP A 119 -12.60 5.12 -19.21
N VAL A 120 -12.68 4.00 -19.93
CA VAL A 120 -13.74 3.72 -20.92
C VAL A 120 -15.09 3.55 -20.22
N PHE A 121 -15.17 2.73 -19.17
CA PHE A 121 -16.40 2.58 -18.38
C PHE A 121 -16.89 3.91 -17.83
N LYS A 122 -15.98 4.75 -17.31
CA LYS A 122 -16.31 6.09 -16.81
C LYS A 122 -16.89 6.98 -17.90
N LYS A 123 -16.40 6.88 -19.14
CA LYS A 123 -16.98 7.60 -20.29
C LYS A 123 -18.40 7.10 -20.61
N ILE A 124 -18.61 5.79 -20.63
CA ILE A 124 -19.93 5.18 -20.89
C ILE A 124 -20.95 5.63 -19.83
N VAL A 125 -20.58 5.58 -18.54
CA VAL A 125 -21.44 6.02 -17.44
C VAL A 125 -21.75 7.51 -17.52
N ARG A 126 -20.75 8.35 -17.82
CA ARG A 126 -20.94 9.80 -18.00
C ARG A 126 -21.79 10.14 -19.23
N ALA A 127 -21.71 9.33 -20.28
CA ALA A 127 -22.55 9.45 -21.48
C ALA A 127 -23.99 8.95 -21.25
N GLY A 128 -24.27 8.22 -20.16
CA GLY A 128 -25.60 7.75 -19.82
C GLY A 128 -26.04 6.49 -20.58
N GLY A 129 -25.11 5.76 -21.21
CA GLY A 129 -25.40 4.55 -21.97
C GLY A 129 -24.32 4.19 -22.98
N LEU A 130 -24.48 3.07 -23.67
CA LEU A 130 -23.59 2.62 -24.75
C LEU A 130 -23.88 3.40 -26.03
N MET A 131 -22.85 3.74 -26.80
CA MET A 131 -23.04 4.44 -28.07
C MET A 131 -23.33 3.41 -29.18
N GLY A 132 -24.56 3.43 -29.70
CA GLY A 132 -24.98 2.56 -30.79
C GLY A 132 -24.44 2.99 -32.16
N PRO A 133 -24.47 2.10 -33.16
CA PRO A 133 -24.12 2.44 -34.54
C PRO A 133 -25.06 3.55 -35.04
N GLY A 134 -24.50 4.74 -35.27
CA GLY A 134 -25.25 5.96 -35.64
C GLY A 134 -25.27 7.08 -34.58
N GLY A 135 -24.59 6.91 -33.44
CA GLY A 135 -24.44 7.96 -32.42
C GLY A 135 -25.61 8.07 -31.43
N ALA A 136 -26.55 7.13 -31.46
CA ALA A 136 -27.63 7.05 -30.49
C ALA A 136 -27.15 6.41 -29.18
N ILE A 137 -27.49 7.00 -28.03
CA ILE A 137 -27.16 6.44 -26.70
C ILE A 137 -28.19 5.36 -26.36
N MET A 138 -27.76 4.10 -26.31
CA MET A 138 -28.53 2.98 -25.80
C MET A 138 -28.44 2.96 -24.28
N LYS A 139 -29.59 3.14 -23.60
CA LYS A 139 -29.67 2.99 -22.14
C LYS A 139 -29.33 1.55 -21.74
N LEU A 140 -28.46 1.40 -20.76
CA LEU A 140 -28.28 0.14 -20.04
C LEU A 140 -29.59 -0.13 -19.28
N GLY A 141 -30.38 -1.07 -19.79
CA GLY A 141 -31.74 -1.33 -19.31
C GLY A 141 -31.77 -1.94 -17.91
N GLY A 142 -32.54 -1.32 -17.00
CA GLY A 142 -33.02 -1.98 -15.79
C GLY A 142 -34.19 -2.89 -16.13
N GLY A 143 -33.97 -4.20 -16.06
CA GLY A 143 -35.03 -5.20 -16.22
C GLY A 143 -35.87 -5.32 -14.96
N GLY A 144 -37.05 -4.71 -14.94
CA GLY A 144 -38.10 -5.04 -13.98
C GLY A 144 -38.65 -6.43 -14.28
N GLY A 145 -38.48 -7.36 -13.34
CA GLY A 145 -39.04 -8.70 -13.43
C GLY A 145 -40.56 -8.68 -13.35
N ALA A 146 -41.22 -9.26 -14.34
CA ALA A 146 -42.62 -9.67 -14.28
C ALA A 146 -42.69 -11.18 -14.49
N GLY A 147 -42.30 -11.94 -13.45
CA GLY A 147 -42.54 -13.37 -13.34
C GLY A 147 -43.84 -13.61 -12.57
N GLY A 148 -44.98 -13.54 -13.27
CA GLY A 148 -46.29 -13.92 -12.72
C GLY A 148 -46.56 -15.41 -12.90
N GLY A 149 -45.87 -16.26 -12.13
CA GLY A 149 -46.23 -17.67 -11.97
C GLY A 149 -47.03 -17.84 -10.68
N LYS A 150 -48.33 -18.11 -10.79
CA LYS A 150 -49.13 -18.64 -9.68
C LYS A 150 -49.38 -20.12 -9.96
N ASP A 151 -48.66 -20.96 -9.21
CA ASP A 151 -49.00 -22.36 -8.99
C ASP A 151 -50.35 -22.48 -8.26
N GLY A 152 -51.07 -23.57 -8.56
CA GLY A 152 -52.46 -23.79 -8.14
C GLY A 152 -52.66 -24.46 -6.79
N GLY A 153 -53.93 -24.78 -6.51
CA GLY A 153 -54.34 -25.70 -5.44
C GLY A 153 -55.87 -25.81 -5.26
N GLY A 154 -56.40 -27.02 -5.51
CA GLY A 154 -57.31 -27.76 -4.61
C GLY A 154 -58.83 -27.52 -4.61
N GLY A 155 -59.58 -28.62 -4.81
CA GLY A 155 -61.03 -28.80 -4.54
C GLY A 155 -61.78 -29.17 -5.82
N GLU A 156 -62.43 -30.32 -5.99
CA GLU A 156 -63.04 -31.30 -5.07
C GLU A 156 -62.79 -32.75 -5.54
#